data_AF-A0A3M7QNH8-F1
#
_entry.id   AF-A0A3M7QNH8-F1
#
_cell.length_a   1.000
_cell.length_b   1.000
_cell.length_c   1.000
_cell.angle_alpha   90.00
_cell.angle_beta   90.00
_cell.angle_gamma   90.00
#
_symmetry.space_group_name_H-M   'P 1'
#
loop_
_entity.id
_entity.type
_entity.pdbx_description
1 polymer ?
#
loop_
_entity_poly.entity_id
_entity_poly.type
_entity_poly.pdbx_seq_one_letter_code
_entity_poly.pdbx_strand_id
1 'polypeptide(L)'
;MITALLALAFASLVHAQNESISWNFGSFIRPKNHSVEFDIRFVSPTTPGQYPVIFFLTGLDGLAPGFAYVDFITKLSIETKTIIVSFDSLRFPSIPNKEEKMFLTSLEWTLENLPAFFNNKKTPEQIKDKVFPSVEDASLMAHSASGHTVVSYLNETCGKMKALILLDPVDGYDPFGFLKIYITNPPQQLPFVMPTLLIRTGLDNVPANPLFPACAPDKVSNKRFYDSLPGPSWFLNFTQYGHAGILDDYLRKVASLICKVCENDCEFELYRKSVVTAIGLFYKGINFKSEKFLEALENPEKSGFFDPKIQIKSVSKSNGYNVLNTGPFCKHQ
;
A
#
# COMPACT_ATOMS: atom_id res chain seq x y z
N MET A 1 -11.79 35.94 5.94
CA MET A 1 -12.27 34.97 6.95
C MET A 1 -11.89 33.51 6.66
N ILE A 2 -11.36 33.20 5.46
CA ILE A 2 -10.86 31.87 5.07
C ILE A 2 -9.38 31.65 5.44
N THR A 3 -8.64 32.71 5.77
CA THR A 3 -7.22 32.67 6.13
C THR A 3 -6.94 32.31 7.60
N ALA A 4 -7.93 32.43 8.49
CA ALA A 4 -7.75 32.15 9.92
C ALA A 4 -8.03 30.67 10.30
N LEU A 5 -8.81 29.93 9.49
CA LEU A 5 -9.13 28.53 9.74
C LEU A 5 -8.01 27.56 9.35
N LEU A 6 -7.07 27.97 8.50
CA LEU A 6 -5.88 27.18 8.16
C LEU A 6 -4.86 27.11 9.30
N ALA A 7 -4.85 28.08 10.22
CA ALA A 7 -3.86 28.14 11.30
C ALA A 7 -4.18 27.21 12.49
N LEU A 8 -5.47 26.91 12.73
CA LEU A 8 -5.89 26.09 13.87
C LEU A 8 -5.79 24.58 13.62
N ALA A 9 -5.71 24.13 12.37
CA ALA A 9 -5.43 22.74 12.02
C ALA A 9 -3.95 22.34 12.25
N PHE A 10 -3.05 23.30 12.44
CA PHE A 10 -1.62 23.02 12.67
C PHE A 10 -1.30 22.66 14.12
N ALA A 11 -2.08 23.09 15.12
CA ALA A 11 -1.66 23.00 16.52
C ALA A 11 -1.70 21.57 17.10
N SER A 12 -2.49 20.65 16.53
CA SER A 12 -2.54 19.24 16.93
C SER A 12 -1.69 18.30 16.06
N LEU A 13 -1.04 18.81 15.00
CA LEU A 13 -0.11 18.05 14.14
C LEU A 13 1.37 18.12 14.58
N VAL A 14 1.71 19.01 15.52
CA VAL A 14 3.11 19.30 15.87
C VAL A 14 3.80 18.17 16.66
N HIS A 15 3.05 17.28 17.32
CA HIS A 15 3.68 16.19 18.09
C HIS A 15 4.15 15.00 17.22
N ALA A 16 3.55 14.75 16.05
CA ALA A 16 3.92 13.64 15.17
C ALA A 16 4.99 14.00 14.11
N GLN A 17 5.16 15.30 13.80
CA GLN A 17 6.15 15.78 12.82
C GLN A 17 7.62 15.63 13.27
N ASN A 18 7.88 15.33 14.55
CA ASN A 18 9.26 15.18 15.01
C ASN A 18 9.88 13.80 14.68
N GLU A 19 9.06 12.75 14.54
CA GLU A 19 9.56 11.38 14.29
C GLU A 19 9.64 11.01 12.81
N SER A 20 8.90 11.71 11.96
CA SER A 20 8.93 11.52 10.51
C SER A 20 8.80 12.83 9.75
N ILE A 21 9.29 12.84 8.51
CA ILE A 21 9.23 13.99 7.61
C ILE A 21 8.72 13.57 6.24
N SER A 22 7.94 14.43 5.60
CA SER A 22 7.44 14.22 4.24
C SER A 22 7.85 15.36 3.30
N TRP A 23 8.21 15.00 2.07
CA TRP A 23 8.49 15.94 0.99
C TRP A 23 8.18 15.30 -0.37
N ASN A 24 8.08 16.12 -1.41
CA ASN A 24 7.70 15.64 -2.75
C ASN A 24 8.81 15.90 -3.78
N PHE A 25 8.95 14.94 -4.70
CA PHE A 25 9.61 15.12 -5.98
C PHE A 25 8.57 15.08 -7.11
N GLY A 26 8.16 16.27 -7.53
CA GLY A 26 7.18 16.41 -8.61
C GLY A 26 6.09 17.38 -8.22
N SER A 27 4.95 17.21 -8.88
CA SER A 27 3.65 17.62 -8.39
C SER A 27 2.60 16.73 -9.05
N PHE A 28 1.50 16.46 -8.34
CA PHE A 28 0.37 15.67 -8.82
C PHE A 28 -0.17 16.10 -10.20
N ILE A 29 -0.04 17.39 -10.55
CA ILE A 29 -0.54 17.98 -11.81
C ILE A 29 0.56 18.04 -12.90
N ARG A 30 1.83 18.08 -12.52
CA ARG A 30 2.98 18.18 -13.43
C ARG A 30 4.16 17.38 -12.89
N PRO A 31 4.42 16.18 -13.43
CA PRO A 31 5.64 15.45 -13.12
C PRO A 31 6.86 16.27 -13.56
N LYS A 32 7.92 16.25 -12.76
CA LYS A 32 9.12 17.09 -13.00
C LYS A 32 10.09 16.51 -14.04
N ASN A 33 9.95 15.23 -14.38
CA ASN A 33 10.87 14.49 -15.23
C ASN A 33 10.09 13.67 -16.24
N HIS A 34 10.50 13.66 -17.51
CA HIS A 34 9.89 12.80 -18.53
C HIS A 34 10.04 11.29 -18.21
N SER A 35 11.07 10.92 -17.42
CA SER A 35 11.28 9.54 -16.97
C SER A 35 10.42 9.13 -15.77
N VAL A 36 9.77 10.08 -15.09
CA VAL A 36 8.90 9.80 -13.95
C VAL A 36 7.56 10.45 -14.18
N GLU A 37 6.57 9.64 -14.45
CA GLU A 37 5.26 10.09 -14.87
C GLU A 37 4.27 10.28 -13.70
N PHE A 38 4.75 10.09 -12.48
CA PHE A 38 4.04 10.27 -11.22
C PHE A 38 4.64 11.44 -10.41
N ASP A 39 3.84 12.04 -9.52
CA ASP A 39 4.37 12.69 -8.34
C ASP A 39 4.91 11.61 -7.41
N ILE A 40 6.07 11.88 -6.83
CA ILE A 40 6.66 11.00 -5.82
C ILE A 40 6.63 11.73 -4.50
N ARG A 41 5.92 11.17 -3.52
CA ARG A 41 5.99 11.62 -2.13
C ARG A 41 6.84 10.67 -1.33
N PHE A 42 7.75 11.25 -0.56
CA PHE A 42 8.55 10.55 0.42
C PHE A 42 7.96 10.79 1.80
N VAL A 43 7.98 9.75 2.62
CA VAL A 43 7.80 9.82 4.07
C VAL A 43 8.91 9.01 4.71
N SER A 44 9.65 9.64 5.61
CA SER A 44 10.86 9.04 6.19
C SER A 44 10.90 9.26 7.69
N PRO A 45 11.41 8.29 8.47
CA PRO A 45 11.86 8.56 9.83
C PRO A 45 12.91 9.68 9.85
N THR A 46 12.97 10.44 10.95
CA THR A 46 13.97 11.51 11.15
C THR A 46 15.22 11.05 11.88
N THR A 47 15.17 9.90 12.55
CA THR A 47 16.31 9.34 13.28
C THR A 47 17.40 8.86 12.29
N PRO A 48 18.68 9.17 12.51
CA PRO A 48 19.75 8.68 11.63
C PRO A 48 19.78 7.15 11.55
N GLY A 49 20.04 6.62 10.35
CA GLY A 49 20.11 5.17 10.14
C GLY A 49 19.85 4.75 8.70
N GLN A 50 19.99 3.45 8.46
CA GLN A 50 19.60 2.82 7.20
C GLN A 50 18.20 2.23 7.36
N TYR A 51 17.32 2.48 6.40
CA TYR A 51 15.93 2.10 6.48
C TYR A 51 15.47 1.31 5.26
N PRO A 52 14.67 0.24 5.47
CA PRO A 52 13.93 -0.41 4.40
C PRO A 52 12.96 0.54 3.69
N VAL A 53 12.57 0.19 2.46
CA VAL A 53 11.74 1.02 1.59
C VAL A 53 10.46 0.31 1.19
N ILE A 54 9.31 0.97 1.32
CA ILE A 54 8.03 0.52 0.76
C ILE A 54 7.64 1.49 -0.35
N PHE A 55 7.53 0.96 -1.57
CA PHE A 55 7.00 1.67 -2.72
C PHE A 55 5.49 1.46 -2.78
N PHE A 56 4.71 2.54 -2.73
CA PHE A 56 3.26 2.49 -2.63
C PHE A 56 2.58 3.14 -3.84
N LEU A 57 1.84 2.36 -4.63
CA LEU A 57 0.97 2.93 -5.66
C LEU A 57 -0.43 3.16 -5.09
N THR A 58 -0.87 4.42 -5.08
CA THR A 58 -2.17 4.82 -4.53
C THR A 58 -3.32 4.29 -5.37
N GLY A 59 -4.55 4.25 -4.83
CA GLY A 59 -5.71 3.68 -5.51
C GLY A 59 -6.06 4.27 -6.87
N LEU A 60 -6.92 3.57 -7.62
CA LEU A 60 -7.28 3.90 -9.00
C LEU A 60 -6.03 4.00 -9.92
N ASP A 61 -5.09 3.05 -9.82
CA ASP A 61 -3.84 3.03 -10.59
C ASP A 61 -3.02 4.32 -10.48
N GLY A 62 -2.97 4.89 -9.27
CA GLY A 62 -2.25 6.13 -8.98
C GLY A 62 -3.07 7.41 -9.16
N LEU A 63 -4.34 7.34 -9.60
CA LEU A 63 -5.18 8.53 -9.74
C LEU A 63 -5.67 9.08 -8.41
N ALA A 64 -5.77 8.24 -7.37
CA ALA A 64 -6.06 8.72 -6.03
C ALA A 64 -4.86 9.55 -5.54
N PRO A 65 -5.07 10.82 -5.14
CA PRO A 65 -3.95 11.67 -4.79
C PRO A 65 -3.22 11.15 -3.55
N GLY A 66 -1.90 11.33 -3.50
CA GLY A 66 -1.06 10.86 -2.38
C GLY A 66 -1.43 11.51 -1.05
N PHE A 67 -2.01 12.72 -1.09
CA PHE A 67 -2.53 13.38 0.10
C PHE A 67 -3.74 12.67 0.73
N ALA A 68 -4.34 11.68 0.06
CA ALA A 68 -5.44 10.87 0.60
C ALA A 68 -5.00 9.82 1.62
N TYR A 69 -3.70 9.58 1.75
CA TYR A 69 -3.12 8.50 2.54
C TYR A 69 -2.13 9.01 3.57
N VAL A 70 -1.98 10.32 3.77
CA VAL A 70 -0.85 10.90 4.51
C VAL A 70 -0.83 10.43 5.95
N ASP A 71 -1.98 10.40 6.63
CA ASP A 71 -2.02 9.93 8.01
C ASP A 71 -1.62 8.46 8.12
N PHE A 72 -2.09 7.64 7.19
CA PHE A 72 -1.78 6.21 7.14
C PHE A 72 -0.29 5.96 6.87
N ILE A 73 0.27 6.52 5.79
CA ILE A 73 1.67 6.26 5.41
C ILE A 73 2.67 6.88 6.41
N THR A 74 2.28 7.95 7.10
CA THR A 74 3.07 8.55 8.18
C THR A 74 3.15 7.63 9.38
N LYS A 75 2.00 7.12 9.86
CA LYS A 75 1.96 6.12 10.94
C LYS A 75 2.73 4.86 10.55
N LEU A 76 2.55 4.41 9.32
CA LEU A 76 3.29 3.27 8.78
C LEU A 76 4.80 3.51 8.91
N SER A 77 5.32 4.61 8.34
CA SER A 77 6.75 4.95 8.40
C SER A 77 7.30 4.93 9.83
N ILE A 78 6.57 5.53 10.78
CA ILE A 78 7.00 5.65 12.17
C ILE A 78 7.05 4.29 12.87
N GLU A 79 5.97 3.52 12.77
CA GLU A 79 5.78 2.27 13.52
C GLU A 79 6.61 1.11 12.97
N THR A 80 6.84 1.08 11.66
CA THR A 80 7.64 0.03 11.01
C THR A 80 9.10 0.41 10.84
N LYS A 81 9.47 1.68 11.07
CA LYS A 81 10.79 2.22 10.75
C LYS A 81 11.14 1.93 9.29
N THR A 82 10.29 2.40 8.38
CA THR A 82 10.48 2.29 6.93
C THR A 82 10.37 3.65 6.27
N ILE A 83 11.09 3.84 5.16
CA ILE A 83 10.83 4.92 4.22
C ILE A 83 9.66 4.50 3.33
N ILE A 84 8.66 5.35 3.19
CA ILE A 84 7.54 5.16 2.25
C ILE A 84 7.76 6.08 1.05
N VAL A 85 7.68 5.50 -0.15
CA VAL A 85 7.75 6.23 -1.43
C VAL A 85 6.44 6.00 -2.15
N SER A 86 5.53 6.98 -2.12
CA SER A 86 4.23 6.84 -2.76
C SER A 86 4.20 7.50 -4.14
N PHE A 87 3.50 6.86 -5.07
CA PHE A 87 3.28 7.33 -6.44
C PHE A 87 1.82 7.68 -6.64
N ASP A 88 1.57 8.88 -7.15
CA ASP A 88 0.25 9.34 -7.57
C ASP A 88 0.35 10.33 -8.74
N SER A 89 -0.66 10.38 -9.61
CA SER A 89 -0.64 11.24 -10.79
C SER A 89 -2.06 11.62 -11.20
N LEU A 90 -2.33 12.91 -11.43
CA LEU A 90 -3.63 13.34 -11.93
C LEU A 90 -3.66 13.17 -13.44
N ARG A 91 -4.11 12.01 -13.91
CA ARG A 91 -4.14 11.69 -15.35
C ARG A 91 -5.45 11.07 -15.74
N PHE A 92 -6.34 11.88 -16.29
CA PHE A 92 -7.61 11.41 -16.81
C PHE A 92 -7.65 11.52 -18.33
N PRO A 93 -8.08 10.49 -19.08
CA PRO A 93 -8.49 9.15 -18.61
C PRO A 93 -7.29 8.22 -18.33
N SER A 94 -7.47 7.22 -17.46
CA SER A 94 -6.55 6.08 -17.35
C SER A 94 -6.59 5.26 -18.63
N ILE A 95 -5.43 4.82 -19.11
CA ILE A 95 -5.31 4.02 -20.34
C ILE A 95 -4.73 2.64 -19.96
N PRO A 96 -5.47 1.54 -20.20
CA PRO A 96 -4.99 0.19 -19.92
C PRO A 96 -3.61 -0.08 -20.53
N ASN A 97 -2.76 -0.85 -19.84
CA ASN A 97 -1.38 -1.19 -20.19
C ASN A 97 -0.40 -0.01 -20.25
N LYS A 98 -0.89 1.24 -20.34
CA LYS A 98 -0.03 2.43 -20.30
C LYS A 98 0.40 2.72 -18.86
N GLU A 99 -0.53 2.63 -17.91
CA GLU A 99 -0.24 2.88 -16.49
C GLU A 99 0.78 1.86 -15.94
N GLU A 100 0.68 0.59 -16.33
CA GLU A 100 1.69 -0.44 -16.01
C GLU A 100 3.09 -0.06 -16.48
N LYS A 101 3.25 0.27 -17.76
CA LYS A 101 4.56 0.65 -18.34
C LYS A 101 5.11 1.93 -17.71
N MET A 102 4.23 2.89 -17.46
CA MET A 102 4.59 4.14 -16.78
C MET A 102 5.04 3.87 -15.34
N PHE A 103 4.32 3.03 -14.62
CA PHE A 103 4.67 2.65 -13.25
C PHE A 103 5.99 1.89 -13.21
N LEU A 104 6.18 0.89 -14.08
CA LEU A 104 7.43 0.15 -14.22
C LEU A 104 8.61 1.10 -14.44
N THR A 105 8.51 1.98 -15.45
CA THR A 105 9.58 2.94 -15.77
C THR A 105 9.85 3.88 -14.60
N SER A 106 8.79 4.37 -13.95
CA SER A 106 8.92 5.30 -12.82
C SER A 106 9.51 4.62 -11.58
N LEU A 107 9.13 3.38 -11.32
CA LEU A 107 9.62 2.58 -10.21
C LEU A 107 11.10 2.22 -10.38
N GLU A 108 11.49 1.73 -11.55
CA GLU A 108 12.89 1.40 -11.88
C GLU A 108 13.78 2.64 -11.79
N TRP A 109 13.36 3.74 -12.41
CA TRP A 109 14.08 5.01 -12.30
C TRP A 109 14.19 5.47 -10.85
N THR A 110 13.11 5.33 -10.06
CA THR A 110 13.14 5.73 -8.65
C THR A 110 14.08 4.85 -7.85
N LEU A 111 14.09 3.53 -8.05
CA LEU A 111 15.02 2.60 -7.40
C LEU A 111 16.48 2.99 -7.66
N GLU A 112 16.83 3.32 -8.90
CA GLU A 112 18.19 3.73 -9.28
C GLU A 112 18.60 5.07 -8.66
N ASN A 113 17.65 6.00 -8.54
CA ASN A 113 17.92 7.38 -8.11
C ASN A 113 17.62 7.62 -6.61
N LEU A 114 17.05 6.64 -5.91
CA LEU A 114 16.59 6.81 -4.52
C LEU A 114 17.67 7.32 -3.57
N PRO A 115 18.91 6.78 -3.57
CA PRO A 115 19.96 7.30 -2.69
C PRO A 115 20.26 8.79 -2.91
N ALA A 116 20.20 9.26 -4.16
CA ALA A 116 20.44 10.67 -4.49
C ALA A 116 19.32 11.59 -3.96
N PHE A 117 18.10 11.07 -3.73
CA PHE A 117 17.02 11.85 -3.12
C PHE A 117 17.22 12.16 -1.64
N PHE A 118 18.08 11.40 -0.96
CA PHE A 118 18.37 11.57 0.46
C PHE A 118 19.64 12.38 0.73
N ASN A 119 20.37 12.77 -0.32
CA ASN A 119 21.63 13.53 -0.21
C ASN A 119 21.66 14.80 -1.09
N ASN A 120 20.51 15.26 -1.60
CA ASN A 120 20.47 16.43 -2.51
C ASN A 120 20.06 17.73 -1.81
N LYS A 121 20.14 18.85 -2.54
CA LYS A 121 19.81 20.19 -2.02
C LYS A 121 18.34 20.40 -1.64
N LYS A 122 17.42 19.57 -2.15
CA LYS A 122 15.98 19.61 -1.86
C LYS A 122 15.60 18.64 -0.74
N THR A 123 16.52 17.78 -0.30
CA THR A 123 16.31 16.90 0.84
C THR A 123 16.19 17.75 2.11
N PRO A 124 15.23 17.48 3.01
CA PRO A 124 15.16 18.15 4.30
C PRO A 124 16.44 17.95 5.13
N GLU A 125 16.96 19.04 5.71
CA GLU A 125 18.23 19.06 6.47
C GLU A 125 18.21 18.14 7.72
N GLN A 126 17.02 17.80 8.21
CA GLN A 126 16.84 16.84 9.32
C GLN A 126 17.36 15.44 8.96
N ILE A 127 17.21 15.02 7.69
CA ILE A 127 17.50 13.65 7.24
C ILE A 127 18.66 13.57 6.26
N LYS A 128 19.03 14.68 5.64
CA LYS A 128 20.11 14.78 4.66
C LYS A 128 21.42 14.26 5.24
N ASP A 129 22.06 13.35 4.51
CA ASP A 129 23.30 12.66 4.89
C ASP A 129 23.22 11.87 6.22
N LYS A 130 22.01 11.62 6.73
CA LYS A 130 21.76 10.92 8.01
C LYS A 130 20.85 9.70 7.85
N VAL A 131 19.94 9.75 6.88
CA VAL A 131 18.97 8.69 6.60
C VAL A 131 19.26 8.10 5.24
N PHE A 132 19.42 6.77 5.19
CA PHE A 132 19.85 6.06 4.00
C PHE A 132 18.80 5.02 3.58
N PRO A 133 18.23 5.11 2.36
CA PRO A 133 17.30 4.12 1.86
C PRO A 133 18.01 2.82 1.46
N SER A 134 17.48 1.68 1.92
CA SER A 134 17.94 0.33 1.54
C SER A 134 17.08 -0.23 0.41
N VAL A 135 17.49 0.02 -0.84
CA VAL A 135 16.77 -0.49 -2.03
C VAL A 135 16.80 -2.01 -2.15
N GLU A 136 17.78 -2.67 -1.54
CA GLU A 136 17.85 -4.13 -1.44
C GLU A 136 16.78 -4.69 -0.48
N ASP A 137 16.21 -3.85 0.38
CA ASP A 137 15.10 -4.18 1.28
C ASP A 137 13.78 -3.55 0.81
N ALA A 138 13.58 -3.45 -0.51
CA ALA A 138 12.38 -2.87 -1.09
C ALA A 138 11.17 -3.81 -1.04
N SER A 139 9.99 -3.26 -0.83
CA SER A 139 8.71 -3.96 -0.96
C SER A 139 7.71 -3.13 -1.75
N LEU A 140 6.76 -3.81 -2.39
CA LEU A 140 5.66 -3.16 -3.10
C LEU A 140 4.41 -3.16 -2.25
N MET A 141 3.70 -2.05 -2.26
CA MET A 141 2.38 -1.89 -1.68
C MET A 141 1.44 -1.28 -2.72
N ALA A 142 0.21 -1.75 -2.75
CA ALA A 142 -0.84 -1.17 -3.59
C ALA A 142 -2.19 -1.17 -2.87
N HIS A 143 -3.01 -0.19 -3.23
CA HIS A 143 -4.41 -0.12 -2.79
C HIS A 143 -5.35 -0.17 -3.99
N SER A 144 -6.49 -0.85 -3.87
CA SER A 144 -7.55 -0.84 -4.89
C SER A 144 -7.05 -1.33 -6.27
N ALA A 145 -7.44 -0.68 -7.37
CA ALA A 145 -7.08 -1.04 -8.75
C ALA A 145 -5.56 -1.18 -8.97
N SER A 146 -4.75 -0.46 -8.19
CA SER A 146 -3.29 -0.52 -8.29
C SER A 146 -2.72 -1.91 -7.96
N GLY A 147 -3.51 -2.78 -7.32
CA GLY A 147 -3.19 -4.19 -7.18
C GLY A 147 -2.94 -4.87 -8.54
N HIS A 148 -3.72 -4.53 -9.57
CA HIS A 148 -3.50 -4.96 -10.95
C HIS A 148 -2.11 -4.52 -11.44
N THR A 149 -1.84 -3.21 -11.35
CA THR A 149 -0.61 -2.60 -11.88
C THR A 149 0.66 -3.16 -11.23
N VAL A 150 0.70 -3.26 -9.89
CA VAL A 150 1.91 -3.77 -9.21
C VAL A 150 2.10 -5.27 -9.42
N VAL A 151 1.02 -6.04 -9.56
CA VAL A 151 1.11 -7.48 -9.84
C VAL A 151 1.51 -7.72 -11.30
N SER A 152 1.07 -6.87 -12.24
CA SER A 152 1.55 -6.94 -13.64
C SER A 152 3.05 -6.67 -13.73
N TYR A 153 3.56 -5.67 -13.01
CA TYR A 153 5.01 -5.42 -12.89
C TYR A 153 5.79 -6.65 -12.41
N LEU A 154 5.30 -7.32 -11.35
CA LEU A 154 5.94 -8.54 -10.83
C LEU A 154 5.80 -9.73 -11.78
N ASN A 155 4.67 -9.84 -12.48
CA ASN A 155 4.44 -10.83 -13.50
C ASN A 155 5.44 -10.71 -14.66
N GLU A 156 5.80 -9.48 -15.07
CA GLU A 156 6.76 -9.25 -16.15
C GLU A 156 8.23 -9.36 -15.72
N THR A 157 8.60 -8.75 -14.59
CA THR A 157 10.03 -8.50 -14.29
C THR A 157 10.54 -9.20 -13.03
N CYS A 158 9.66 -9.73 -12.17
CA CYS A 158 9.94 -10.11 -10.76
C CYS A 158 10.54 -8.97 -9.88
N GLY A 159 11.13 -7.93 -10.47
CA GLY A 159 11.69 -6.76 -9.83
C GLY A 159 12.81 -7.07 -8.82
N LYS A 160 13.12 -6.05 -7.99
CA LYS A 160 14.04 -6.16 -6.83
C LYS A 160 13.28 -6.30 -5.50
N MET A 161 12.05 -6.78 -5.55
CA MET A 161 11.11 -6.67 -4.44
C MET A 161 11.17 -7.91 -3.55
N LYS A 162 11.21 -7.70 -2.23
CA LYS A 162 11.24 -8.78 -1.24
C LYS A 162 9.87 -9.25 -0.81
N ALA A 163 8.88 -8.37 -0.84
CA ALA A 163 7.54 -8.66 -0.40
C ALA A 163 6.51 -7.80 -1.12
N LEU A 164 5.27 -8.30 -1.14
CA LEU A 164 4.12 -7.64 -1.71
C LEU A 164 3.05 -7.41 -0.63
N ILE A 165 2.49 -6.21 -0.59
CA ILE A 165 1.39 -5.82 0.29
C ILE A 165 0.24 -5.34 -0.59
N LEU A 166 -0.90 -6.02 -0.51
CA LEU A 166 -2.10 -5.67 -1.25
C LEU A 166 -3.18 -5.23 -0.27
N LEU A 167 -3.66 -4.00 -0.41
CA LEU A 167 -4.75 -3.42 0.38
C LEU A 167 -6.00 -3.36 -0.48
N ASP A 168 -7.01 -4.16 -0.16
CA ASP A 168 -8.26 -4.29 -0.90
C ASP A 168 -8.04 -4.36 -2.44
N PRO A 169 -7.11 -5.21 -2.96
CA PRO A 169 -6.69 -5.14 -4.36
C PRO A 169 -7.84 -5.42 -5.33
N VAL A 170 -7.92 -4.67 -6.42
CA VAL A 170 -8.87 -4.87 -7.52
C VAL A 170 -8.07 -5.17 -8.79
N ASP A 171 -8.52 -6.18 -9.51
CA ASP A 171 -7.93 -6.67 -10.76
C ASP A 171 -8.73 -6.10 -11.92
N GLY A 172 -8.07 -5.26 -12.71
CA GLY A 172 -8.61 -4.62 -13.90
C GLY A 172 -8.73 -3.11 -13.77
N TYR A 173 -8.85 -2.48 -14.93
CA TYR A 173 -8.75 -1.02 -15.11
C TYR A 173 -10.09 -0.29 -15.07
N ASP A 174 -11.19 -1.01 -15.17
CA ASP A 174 -12.51 -0.44 -15.30
C ASP A 174 -13.40 -0.84 -14.13
N PRO A 175 -13.82 0.12 -13.27
CA PRO A 175 -14.70 -0.16 -12.15
C PRO A 175 -16.09 -0.67 -12.59
N PHE A 176 -16.47 -0.46 -13.85
CA PHE A 176 -17.73 -0.97 -14.42
C PHE A 176 -17.61 -2.35 -15.09
N GLY A 177 -16.38 -2.86 -15.28
CA GLY A 177 -16.13 -4.20 -15.82
C GLY A 177 -16.40 -4.39 -17.32
N PHE A 178 -16.48 -3.31 -18.11
CA PHE A 178 -16.52 -3.36 -19.57
C PHE A 178 -15.22 -3.90 -20.15
N LEU A 179 -14.09 -3.47 -19.59
CA LEU A 179 -12.77 -3.98 -19.94
C LEU A 179 -12.40 -5.17 -19.07
N LYS A 180 -12.37 -6.36 -19.68
CA LYS A 180 -12.02 -7.63 -19.01
C LYS A 180 -10.54 -7.95 -19.14
N ILE A 181 -9.69 -7.00 -18.73
CA ILE A 181 -8.24 -7.16 -18.72
C ILE A 181 -7.87 -7.45 -17.27
N TYR A 182 -7.50 -8.70 -17.00
CA TYR A 182 -7.19 -9.20 -15.66
C TYR A 182 -5.79 -9.80 -15.64
N ILE A 183 -5.03 -9.52 -14.60
CA ILE A 183 -3.70 -10.13 -14.40
C ILE A 183 -3.80 -11.48 -13.70
N THR A 184 -4.84 -11.68 -12.89
CA THR A 184 -5.11 -12.95 -12.22
C THR A 184 -6.08 -13.78 -13.04
N ASN A 185 -5.93 -15.11 -13.02
CA ASN A 185 -6.82 -16.03 -13.74
C ASN A 185 -7.03 -17.36 -12.99
N PRO A 186 -7.67 -17.35 -11.81
CA PRO A 186 -7.88 -18.58 -11.03
C PRO A 186 -8.57 -19.69 -11.86
N PRO A 187 -8.19 -20.98 -11.67
CA PRO A 187 -7.26 -21.48 -10.67
C PRO A 187 -5.78 -21.36 -11.05
N GLN A 188 -5.46 -20.74 -12.20
CA GLN A 188 -4.07 -20.51 -12.59
C GLN A 188 -3.38 -19.59 -11.58
N GLN A 189 -2.21 -20.03 -11.14
CA GLN A 189 -1.36 -19.23 -10.26
C GLN A 189 -0.58 -18.21 -11.07
N LEU A 190 -0.27 -17.07 -10.43
CA LEU A 190 0.68 -16.10 -10.96
C LEU A 190 2.04 -16.79 -11.12
N PRO A 191 2.80 -16.46 -12.17
CA PRO A 191 4.04 -17.15 -12.48
C PRO A 191 5.17 -16.75 -11.54
N PHE A 192 4.96 -15.90 -10.53
CA PHE A 192 5.98 -15.54 -9.55
C PHE A 192 5.59 -15.97 -8.15
N VAL A 193 6.57 -16.40 -7.37
CA VAL A 193 6.46 -16.59 -5.91
C VAL A 193 6.91 -15.31 -5.23
N MET A 194 6.23 -14.88 -4.17
CA MET A 194 6.67 -13.80 -3.28
C MET A 194 5.87 -13.88 -1.96
N PRO A 195 6.48 -13.64 -0.79
CA PRO A 195 5.75 -13.41 0.44
C PRO A 195 4.76 -12.25 0.25
N THR A 196 3.48 -12.52 0.45
CA THR A 196 2.42 -11.55 0.21
C THR A 196 1.53 -11.38 1.43
N LEU A 197 1.35 -10.13 1.87
CA LEU A 197 0.28 -9.76 2.79
C LEU A 197 -0.89 -9.20 1.97
N LEU A 198 -2.04 -9.87 2.02
CA LEU A 198 -3.28 -9.39 1.41
C LEU A 198 -4.23 -8.98 2.53
N ILE A 199 -4.46 -7.69 2.67
CA ILE A 199 -5.44 -7.11 3.58
C ILE A 199 -6.69 -6.82 2.77
N ARG A 200 -7.82 -7.36 3.22
CA ARG A 200 -9.13 -7.02 2.70
C ARG A 200 -10.00 -6.38 3.76
N THR A 201 -11.10 -5.77 3.33
CA THR A 201 -12.17 -5.34 4.20
C THR A 201 -13.46 -6.13 3.96
N GLY A 202 -14.35 -6.13 4.96
CA GLY A 202 -15.58 -6.93 4.91
C GLY A 202 -16.68 -6.32 4.03
N LEU A 203 -16.63 -5.01 3.78
CA LEU A 203 -17.62 -4.29 2.96
C LEU A 203 -17.15 -4.06 1.51
N ASP A 204 -15.97 -4.55 1.14
CA ASP A 204 -15.40 -4.41 -0.21
C ASP A 204 -16.33 -4.84 -1.34
N ASN A 205 -17.02 -5.96 -1.15
CA ASN A 205 -17.93 -6.56 -2.14
C ASN A 205 -19.37 -6.05 -1.99
N VAL A 206 -19.60 -5.03 -1.15
CA VAL A 206 -20.92 -4.44 -0.91
C VAL A 206 -21.04 -3.13 -1.69
N PRO A 207 -22.07 -2.95 -2.53
CA PRO A 207 -22.31 -1.69 -3.22
C PRO A 207 -22.69 -0.60 -2.21
N ALA A 208 -22.23 0.64 -2.44
CA ALA A 208 -22.60 1.78 -1.61
C ALA A 208 -24.09 2.13 -1.75
N ASN A 209 -24.60 2.01 -2.97
CA ASN A 209 -25.98 2.29 -3.35
C ASN A 209 -26.31 1.60 -4.71
N PRO A 210 -27.57 1.59 -5.18
CA PRO A 210 -27.95 0.90 -6.41
C PRO A 210 -27.32 1.43 -7.71
N LEU A 211 -26.76 2.65 -7.72
CA LEU A 211 -26.17 3.27 -8.91
C LEU A 211 -24.68 2.94 -9.09
N PHE A 212 -23.99 2.57 -8.02
CA PHE A 212 -22.56 2.28 -8.05
C PHE A 212 -22.33 0.80 -7.68
N PRO A 213 -21.52 0.07 -8.46
CA PRO A 213 -21.15 -1.30 -8.09
C PRO A 213 -20.33 -1.30 -6.80
N ALA A 214 -20.14 -2.48 -6.22
CA ALA A 214 -19.16 -2.65 -5.15
C ALA A 214 -17.77 -2.22 -5.64
N CYS A 215 -16.98 -1.55 -4.80
CA CYS A 215 -15.66 -1.06 -5.20
C CYS A 215 -14.63 -2.18 -5.36
N ALA A 216 -14.81 -3.30 -4.65
CA ALA A 216 -13.95 -4.47 -4.71
C ALA A 216 -14.79 -5.77 -4.79
N PRO A 217 -15.52 -6.01 -5.90
CA PRO A 217 -16.35 -7.20 -6.04
C PRO A 217 -15.49 -8.48 -6.02
N ASP A 218 -15.94 -9.53 -5.33
CA ASP A 218 -15.14 -10.77 -5.15
C ASP A 218 -14.69 -11.40 -6.48
N LYS A 219 -15.45 -11.22 -7.57
CA LYS A 219 -15.13 -11.77 -8.90
C LYS A 219 -13.86 -11.19 -9.52
N VAL A 220 -13.46 -9.99 -9.11
CA VAL A 220 -12.35 -9.22 -9.69
C VAL A 220 -11.41 -8.65 -8.62
N SER A 221 -11.50 -9.09 -7.36
CA SER A 221 -10.77 -8.45 -6.26
C SER A 221 -10.13 -9.49 -5.32
N ASN A 222 -10.07 -9.21 -4.02
CA ASN A 222 -9.44 -9.96 -2.95
C ASN A 222 -9.40 -11.49 -3.15
N LYS A 223 -10.55 -12.11 -3.41
CA LYS A 223 -10.63 -13.57 -3.60
C LYS A 223 -9.85 -14.02 -4.83
N ARG A 224 -9.96 -13.30 -5.94
CA ARG A 224 -9.27 -13.59 -7.19
C ARG A 224 -7.75 -13.54 -7.02
N PHE A 225 -7.24 -12.50 -6.33
CA PHE A 225 -5.82 -12.43 -5.97
C PHE A 225 -5.39 -13.56 -5.04
N TYR A 226 -6.15 -13.84 -3.98
CA TYR A 226 -5.84 -14.94 -3.05
C TYR A 226 -5.75 -16.30 -3.77
N ASP A 227 -6.70 -16.58 -4.66
CA ASP A 227 -6.73 -17.84 -5.40
C ASP A 227 -5.53 -17.96 -6.37
N SER A 228 -5.13 -16.85 -7.02
CA SER A 228 -4.02 -16.82 -7.97
C SER A 228 -2.62 -16.67 -7.35
N LEU A 229 -2.48 -16.15 -6.12
CA LEU A 229 -1.16 -16.07 -5.47
C LEU A 229 -0.67 -17.47 -5.10
N PRO A 230 0.53 -17.92 -5.53
CA PRO A 230 1.01 -19.26 -5.21
C PRO A 230 1.26 -19.48 -3.71
N GLY A 231 1.48 -18.42 -2.94
CA GLY A 231 1.99 -18.47 -1.57
C GLY A 231 3.51 -18.23 -1.53
N PRO A 232 4.12 -18.04 -0.34
CA PRO A 232 3.45 -17.96 0.95
C PRO A 232 2.68 -16.64 1.09
N SER A 233 1.47 -16.69 1.65
CA SER A 233 0.64 -15.49 1.76
C SER A 233 -0.21 -15.47 3.03
N TRP A 234 -0.39 -14.27 3.59
CA TRP A 234 -1.25 -14.01 4.75
C TRP A 234 -2.41 -13.15 4.31
N PHE A 235 -3.61 -13.64 4.53
CA PHE A 235 -4.84 -12.97 4.18
C PHE A 235 -5.56 -12.52 5.45
N LEU A 236 -5.71 -11.22 5.63
CA LEU A 236 -6.44 -10.63 6.75
C LEU A 236 -7.69 -9.94 6.26
N ASN A 237 -8.82 -10.19 6.90
CA ASN A 237 -10.10 -9.56 6.62
C ASN A 237 -10.56 -8.74 7.82
N PHE A 238 -10.51 -7.43 7.68
CA PHE A 238 -11.06 -6.46 8.64
C PHE A 238 -12.56 -6.32 8.39
N THR A 239 -13.34 -7.17 9.05
CA THR A 239 -14.71 -7.52 8.63
C THR A 239 -15.71 -6.38 8.71
N GLN A 240 -15.45 -5.36 9.53
CA GLN A 240 -16.38 -4.26 9.75
C GLN A 240 -16.15 -3.08 8.80
N TYR A 241 -14.96 -2.99 8.19
CA TYR A 241 -14.56 -1.81 7.42
C TYR A 241 -14.87 -2.01 5.93
N GLY A 242 -14.69 -0.94 5.15
CA GLY A 242 -14.87 -0.97 3.70
C GLY A 242 -13.68 -0.36 2.97
N HIS A 243 -13.69 -0.50 1.65
CA HIS A 243 -12.63 -0.15 0.72
C HIS A 243 -11.94 1.20 0.97
N ALA A 244 -12.72 2.24 1.25
CA ALA A 244 -12.19 3.59 1.49
C ALA A 244 -11.71 3.83 2.94
N GLY A 245 -11.76 2.82 3.80
CA GLY A 245 -11.47 2.94 5.24
C GLY A 245 -10.03 3.35 5.54
N ILE A 246 -9.10 3.06 4.62
CA ILE A 246 -7.67 3.37 4.76
C ILE A 246 -7.35 4.85 4.48
N LEU A 247 -8.28 5.56 3.83
CA LEU A 247 -8.10 6.95 3.45
C LEU A 247 -8.22 7.89 4.65
N ASP A 248 -7.58 9.04 4.54
CA ASP A 248 -7.72 10.16 5.47
C ASP A 248 -9.18 10.66 5.49
N ASP A 249 -9.63 11.14 6.64
CA ASP A 249 -11.06 11.29 6.96
C ASP A 249 -11.88 12.10 5.95
N TYR A 250 -11.31 13.18 5.40
CA TYR A 250 -12.00 13.99 4.42
C TYR A 250 -12.26 13.21 3.12
N LEU A 251 -11.22 12.56 2.58
CA LEU A 251 -11.36 11.81 1.33
C LEU A 251 -12.10 10.48 1.52
N ARG A 252 -12.03 9.87 2.70
CA ARG A 252 -12.90 8.76 3.07
C ARG A 252 -14.38 9.11 2.98
N LYS A 253 -14.79 10.29 3.48
CA LYS A 253 -16.18 10.78 3.40
C LYS A 253 -16.62 11.07 1.96
N VAL A 254 -15.71 11.51 1.10
CA VAL A 254 -15.99 11.69 -0.33
C VAL A 254 -16.14 10.33 -1.01
N ALA A 255 -15.21 9.41 -0.76
CA ALA A 255 -15.23 8.07 -1.33
C ALA A 255 -16.43 7.23 -0.85
N SER A 256 -16.98 7.51 0.34
CA SER A 256 -18.17 6.80 0.83
C SER A 256 -19.44 7.03 0.00
N LEU A 257 -19.44 8.02 -0.90
CA LEU A 257 -20.53 8.22 -1.86
C LEU A 257 -20.58 7.13 -2.94
N ILE A 258 -19.44 6.49 -3.22
CA ILE A 258 -19.28 5.49 -4.28
C ILE A 258 -18.84 4.12 -3.76
N CYS A 259 -18.16 4.06 -2.62
CA CYS A 259 -17.76 2.82 -1.95
C CYS A 259 -18.49 2.64 -0.63
N LYS A 260 -18.93 1.41 -0.34
CA LYS A 260 -19.51 1.11 0.98
C LYS A 260 -18.42 1.29 2.03
N VAL A 261 -18.76 2.00 3.10
CA VAL A 261 -17.94 2.12 4.31
C VAL A 261 -18.78 1.74 5.52
N CYS A 262 -18.10 1.55 6.64
CA CYS A 262 -18.74 1.34 7.92
C CYS A 262 -19.53 2.60 8.33
N GLU A 263 -20.79 2.42 8.73
CA GLU A 263 -21.73 3.51 9.03
C GLU A 263 -21.93 3.74 10.54
N ASN A 264 -21.84 2.70 11.37
CA ASN A 264 -22.15 2.76 12.80
C ASN A 264 -20.98 2.27 13.65
N ASP A 265 -20.62 3.03 14.69
CA ASP A 265 -19.64 2.67 15.73
C ASP A 265 -18.24 2.28 15.20
N CYS A 266 -17.82 2.91 14.10
CA CYS A 266 -16.58 2.58 13.41
C CYS A 266 -15.40 3.42 13.91
N GLU A 267 -14.42 2.78 14.54
CA GLU A 267 -13.17 3.44 14.93
C GLU A 267 -12.15 3.38 13.77
N PHE A 268 -12.24 4.31 12.81
CA PHE A 268 -11.37 4.31 11.61
C PHE A 268 -9.89 4.56 11.93
N GLU A 269 -9.59 5.34 12.97
CA GLU A 269 -8.22 5.50 13.45
C GLU A 269 -7.65 4.17 13.96
N LEU A 270 -8.45 3.41 14.72
CA LEU A 270 -8.07 2.11 15.23
C LEU A 270 -7.89 1.09 14.10
N TYR A 271 -8.73 1.14 13.06
CA TYR A 271 -8.55 0.36 11.84
C TYR A 271 -7.23 0.67 11.15
N ARG A 272 -6.96 1.94 10.84
CA ARG A 272 -5.72 2.35 10.17
C ARG A 272 -4.50 1.92 10.98
N LYS A 273 -4.52 2.10 12.30
CA LYS A 273 -3.48 1.60 13.20
C LYS A 273 -3.33 0.08 13.16
N SER A 274 -4.42 -0.66 13.08
CA SER A 274 -4.40 -2.12 13.00
C SER A 274 -3.87 -2.62 11.65
N VAL A 275 -4.16 -1.92 10.55
CA VAL A 275 -3.54 -2.18 9.24
C VAL A 275 -2.02 -1.92 9.30
N VAL A 276 -1.59 -0.80 9.90
CA VAL A 276 -0.16 -0.54 10.15
C VAL A 276 0.48 -1.64 10.98
N THR A 277 -0.22 -2.10 12.04
CA THR A 277 0.24 -3.22 12.89
C THR A 277 0.41 -4.50 12.08
N ALA A 278 -0.55 -4.86 11.23
CA ALA A 278 -0.45 -6.02 10.36
C ALA A 278 0.73 -5.93 9.39
N ILE A 279 0.89 -4.78 8.72
CA ILE A 279 2.04 -4.56 7.83
C ILE A 279 3.35 -4.65 8.63
N GLY A 280 3.42 -4.04 9.81
CA GLY A 280 4.61 -4.08 10.67
C GLY A 280 4.97 -5.49 11.13
N LEU A 281 3.98 -6.30 11.52
CA LEU A 281 4.18 -7.71 11.88
C LEU A 281 4.68 -8.52 10.68
N PHE A 282 4.07 -8.34 9.51
CA PHE A 282 4.50 -8.99 8.28
C PHE A 282 5.94 -8.62 7.94
N TYR A 283 6.25 -7.32 7.95
CA TYR A 283 7.57 -6.81 7.62
C TYR A 283 8.64 -7.31 8.58
N LYS A 284 8.36 -7.29 9.89
CA LYS A 284 9.24 -7.85 10.91
C LYS A 284 9.39 -9.36 10.76
N GLY A 285 8.33 -10.07 10.42
CA GLY A 285 8.32 -11.51 10.17
C GLY A 285 9.25 -11.90 9.01
N ILE A 286 9.16 -11.18 7.90
CA ILE A 286 9.99 -11.44 6.70
C ILE A 286 11.44 -10.98 6.92
N ASN A 287 11.66 -9.73 7.33
CA ASN A 287 13.02 -9.17 7.39
C ASN A 287 13.84 -9.69 8.57
N PHE A 288 13.21 -9.93 9.73
CA PHE A 288 13.88 -10.50 10.89
C PHE A 288 13.71 -12.01 11.01
N LYS A 289 13.09 -12.66 10.02
CA LYS A 289 12.87 -14.12 10.00
C LYS A 289 12.24 -14.61 11.30
N SER A 290 11.19 -13.92 11.72
CA SER A 290 10.54 -14.14 13.01
C SER A 290 9.19 -14.82 12.84
N GLU A 291 9.16 -16.11 13.17
CA GLU A 291 7.95 -16.93 13.17
C GLU A 291 6.85 -16.31 14.05
N LYS A 292 7.20 -15.84 15.25
CA LYS A 292 6.30 -15.16 16.19
C LYS A 292 5.46 -14.06 15.53
N PHE A 293 6.05 -13.25 14.65
CA PHE A 293 5.32 -12.15 14.02
C PHE A 293 4.42 -12.63 12.87
N LEU A 294 4.80 -13.71 12.18
CA LEU A 294 3.95 -14.32 11.15
C LEU A 294 2.78 -15.08 11.79
N GLU A 295 3.02 -15.83 12.87
CA GLU A 295 1.98 -16.48 13.66
C GLU A 295 0.96 -15.49 14.23
N ALA A 296 1.40 -14.28 14.59
CA ALA A 296 0.52 -13.20 15.02
C ALA A 296 -0.46 -12.76 13.93
N LEU A 297 -0.08 -12.84 12.65
CA LEU A 297 -0.98 -12.60 11.52
C LEU A 297 -1.93 -13.79 11.28
N GLU A 298 -1.49 -15.01 11.56
CA GLU A 298 -2.32 -16.19 11.43
C GLU A 298 -3.36 -16.29 12.56
N ASN A 299 -3.06 -15.73 13.73
CA ASN A 299 -3.91 -15.77 14.92
C ASN A 299 -4.08 -14.36 15.55
N PRO A 300 -4.63 -13.38 14.82
CA PRO A 300 -4.64 -11.98 15.24
C PRO A 300 -5.30 -11.76 16.60
N GLU A 301 -6.46 -12.41 16.83
CA GLU A 301 -7.24 -12.28 18.08
C GLU A 301 -6.47 -12.79 19.33
N LYS A 302 -5.55 -13.75 19.17
CA LYS A 302 -4.78 -14.34 20.28
C LYS A 302 -3.38 -13.73 20.42
N SER A 303 -2.98 -12.92 19.45
CA SER A 303 -1.60 -12.45 19.33
C SER A 303 -1.20 -11.38 20.36
N GLY A 304 -2.20 -10.65 20.90
CA GLY A 304 -1.99 -9.50 21.78
C GLY A 304 -1.48 -8.24 21.06
N PHE A 305 -1.30 -8.26 19.74
CA PHE A 305 -0.88 -7.09 18.96
C PHE A 305 -2.03 -6.21 18.48
N PHE A 306 -3.21 -6.81 18.30
CA PHE A 306 -4.40 -6.11 17.81
C PHE A 306 -5.34 -5.76 18.95
N ASP A 307 -6.02 -4.62 18.82
CA ASP A 307 -7.05 -4.22 19.77
C ASP A 307 -8.26 -5.17 19.65
N PRO A 308 -8.81 -5.68 20.76
CA PRO A 308 -9.92 -6.63 20.74
C PRO A 308 -11.22 -6.08 20.14
N LYS A 309 -11.35 -4.76 19.98
CA LYS A 309 -12.48 -4.15 19.27
C LYS A 309 -12.43 -4.40 17.76
N ILE A 310 -11.26 -4.69 17.20
CA ILE A 310 -11.09 -4.90 15.76
C ILE A 310 -11.29 -6.37 15.43
N GLN A 311 -12.28 -6.64 14.59
CA GLN A 311 -12.59 -7.98 14.12
C GLN A 311 -11.74 -8.32 12.89
N ILE A 312 -10.83 -9.28 13.04
CA ILE A 312 -9.92 -9.72 11.97
C ILE A 312 -10.08 -11.22 11.78
N LYS A 313 -10.49 -11.63 10.57
CA LYS A 313 -10.40 -13.04 10.16
C LYS A 313 -9.12 -13.25 9.36
N SER A 314 -8.36 -14.28 9.69
CA SER A 314 -7.10 -14.61 9.03
C SER A 314 -7.18 -15.96 8.33
N VAL A 315 -6.49 -16.06 7.19
CA VAL A 315 -6.17 -17.34 6.52
C VAL A 315 -4.74 -17.20 5.98
N SER A 316 -3.91 -18.22 6.16
CA SER A 316 -2.59 -18.27 5.49
C SER A 316 -2.56 -19.37 4.43
N LYS A 317 -1.78 -19.13 3.39
CA LYS A 317 -1.51 -20.06 2.30
C LYS A 317 -0.01 -20.36 2.28
N SER A 318 0.35 -21.61 2.50
CA SER A 318 1.73 -22.10 2.36
C SER A 318 1.91 -22.78 1.00
N ASN A 319 3.11 -22.69 0.44
CA ASN A 319 3.53 -23.37 -0.79
C ASN A 319 4.80 -24.21 -0.58
N GLY A 320 5.13 -24.52 0.68
CA GLY A 320 6.38 -25.20 1.05
C GLY A 320 7.62 -24.31 1.04
N TYR A 321 7.50 -23.05 0.60
CA TYR A 321 8.59 -22.08 0.69
C TYR A 321 8.70 -21.56 2.13
N ASN A 322 9.85 -21.76 2.77
CA ASN A 322 10.09 -21.34 4.14
C ASN A 322 10.71 -19.94 4.17
N VAL A 323 9.87 -18.91 4.33
CA VAL A 323 10.30 -17.50 4.35
C VAL A 323 11.35 -17.16 5.42
N LEU A 324 11.48 -17.99 6.46
CA LEU A 324 12.47 -17.80 7.52
C LEU A 324 13.87 -18.25 7.06
N ASN A 325 13.94 -19.20 6.11
CA ASN A 325 15.17 -19.88 5.73
C ASN A 325 15.65 -19.54 4.32
N THR A 326 14.85 -18.90 3.47
CA THR A 326 15.17 -18.68 2.05
C THR A 326 15.10 -17.21 1.63
N GLY A 327 15.88 -16.89 0.58
CA GLY A 327 15.89 -15.64 -0.19
C GLY A 327 16.83 -15.80 -1.40
N PRO A 328 16.62 -15.10 -2.54
CA PRO A 328 15.63 -14.05 -2.81
C PRO A 328 14.22 -14.58 -3.06
N PHE A 329 13.24 -13.70 -2.86
CA PHE A 329 11.82 -14.04 -2.72
C PHE A 329 11.03 -14.03 -4.01
N CYS A 330 11.45 -13.28 -5.03
CA CYS A 330 10.77 -13.26 -6.33
C CYS A 330 11.50 -14.14 -7.35
N LYS A 331 10.82 -15.19 -7.81
CA LYS A 331 11.31 -16.06 -8.87
C LYS A 331 10.13 -16.45 -9.75
N HIS A 332 10.31 -16.33 -11.07
CA HIS A 332 9.37 -16.91 -12.02
C HIS A 332 9.44 -18.45 -11.92
N GLN A 333 8.28 -19.10 -11.76
CA GLN A 333 8.14 -20.54 -11.64
C GLN A 333 8.48 -21.26 -12.95
#